data_AF-A0A6L9HCU7-F1
#
_entry.id   AF-A0A6L9HCU7-F1
#
_cell.length_a   1.000
_cell.length_b   1.000
_cell.length_c   1.000
_cell.angle_alpha   90.00
_cell.angle_beta   90.00
_cell.angle_gamma   90.00
#
_symmetry.space_group_name_H-M   'P 1'
#
loop_
_entity.id
_entity.type
_entity.pdbx_description
1 polymer ?
#
loop_
_entity_poly.entity_id
_entity_poly.type
_entity_poly.pdbx_seq_one_letter_code
_entity_poly.pdbx_strand_id
1 'polypeptide(L)'
;MNERMIMKQLNEASFAMDDAVLYLDTHPDDREALSYYHQAVAMRREAMDAYEALCGPLMVDAVKSLDEWTWLTDRWPWEGEA
;
A
#
# COMPACT_ATOMS: atom_id res chain seq x y z
N MET A 1 4.63 6.13 -14.53
CA MET A 1 4.00 6.63 -13.30
C MET A 1 5.03 7.44 -12.53
N ASN A 2 4.65 8.54 -11.87
CA ASN A 2 5.55 9.28 -10.98
C ASN A 2 5.25 8.89 -9.52
N GLU A 3 6.25 8.91 -8.64
CA GLU A 3 6.18 8.51 -7.22
C GLU A 3 4.94 9.06 -6.52
N ARG A 4 4.71 10.38 -6.62
CA ARG A 4 3.55 11.06 -6.01
C ARG A 4 2.21 10.47 -6.42
N MET A 5 2.08 10.03 -7.68
CA MET A 5 0.84 9.46 -8.18
C MET A 5 0.61 8.05 -7.62
N ILE A 6 1.67 7.24 -7.51
CA ILE A 6 1.60 5.91 -6.91
C ILE A 6 1.31 6.03 -5.42
N MET A 7 1.98 6.94 -4.70
CA MET A 7 1.71 7.18 -3.28
C MET A 7 0.28 7.64 -3.03
N LYS A 8 -0.27 8.50 -3.90
CA LYS A 8 -1.68 8.89 -3.82
C LYS A 8 -2.61 7.68 -3.96
N GLN A 9 -2.38 6.82 -4.96
CA GLN A 9 -3.18 5.61 -5.15
C GLN A 9 -3.05 4.64 -3.98
N LEU A 10 -1.83 4.47 -3.46
CA LEU A 10 -1.56 3.66 -2.29
C LEU A 10 -2.36 4.16 -1.08
N ASN A 11 -2.34 5.47 -0.83
CA ASN A 11 -3.08 6.08 0.26
C ASN A 11 -4.61 5.95 0.09
N GLU A 12 -5.13 6.20 -1.12
CA GLU A 12 -6.56 6.06 -1.42
C GLU A 12 -7.05 4.61 -1.25
N ALA A 13 -6.29 3.63 -1.77
CA ALA A 13 -6.62 2.22 -1.61
C ALA A 13 -6.48 1.76 -0.16
N SER A 14 -5.51 2.29 0.57
CA SER A 14 -5.34 2.02 2.01
C SER A 14 -6.52 2.54 2.81
N PHE A 15 -6.96 3.77 2.54
CA PHE A 15 -8.14 4.35 3.18
C PHE A 15 -9.41 3.54 2.88
N ALA A 16 -9.63 3.16 1.62
CA ALA A 16 -10.77 2.33 1.22
C ALA A 16 -10.79 0.98 1.95
N MET A 17 -9.61 0.37 2.13
CA MET A 17 -9.46 -0.87 2.90
C MET A 17 -9.82 -0.66 4.38
N ASP A 18 -9.30 0.40 5.01
CA ASP A 18 -9.56 0.69 6.43
C ASP A 18 -11.05 1.02 6.68
N ASP A 19 -11.68 1.77 5.76
CA ASP A 19 -13.12 2.09 5.82
C ASP A 19 -13.99 0.81 5.72
N ALA A 20 -13.64 -0.09 4.79
CA ALA A 20 -14.31 -1.39 4.65
C ALA A 20 -14.17 -2.24 5.92
N VAL A 21 -12.97 -2.27 6.53
CA VAL A 21 -12.72 -2.99 7.78
C VAL A 21 -13.59 -2.45 8.91
N LEU A 22 -13.64 -1.13 9.08
CA LEU A 22 -14.47 -0.49 10.11
C LEU A 22 -15.95 -0.83 9.96
N TYR A 23 -16.46 -0.91 8.73
CA TYR A 23 -17.83 -1.35 8.47
C TYR A 23 -18.03 -2.84 8.81
N LEU A 24 -17.13 -3.70 8.32
CA LEU A 24 -17.18 -5.16 8.51
C LEU A 24 -17.06 -5.58 9.97
N ASP A 25 -16.40 -4.80 10.83
CA ASP A 25 -16.36 -5.03 12.29
C ASP A 25 -17.78 -5.14 12.90
N THR A 26 -18.77 -4.51 12.28
CA THR A 26 -20.17 -4.54 12.71
C THR A 26 -21.09 -5.37 11.80
N HIS A 27 -20.64 -5.68 10.57
CA HIS A 27 -21.41 -6.42 9.56
C HIS A 27 -20.54 -7.51 8.88
N PRO A 28 -20.04 -8.50 9.62
CA PRO A 28 -19.00 -9.42 9.11
C PRO A 28 -19.46 -10.32 7.96
N ASP A 29 -20.77 -10.56 7.83
CA ASP A 29 -21.36 -11.43 6.81
C ASP A 29 -21.83 -10.66 5.56
N ASP A 30 -21.62 -9.34 5.51
CA ASP A 30 -21.99 -8.52 4.35
C ASP A 30 -21.08 -8.83 3.15
N ARG A 31 -21.66 -9.51 2.15
CA ARG A 31 -20.93 -9.96 0.97
C ARG A 31 -20.49 -8.82 0.06
N GLU A 32 -21.23 -7.72 0.03
CA GLU A 32 -20.90 -6.58 -0.81
C GLU A 32 -19.72 -5.81 -0.21
N ALA A 33 -19.75 -5.60 1.12
CA ALA A 33 -18.63 -5.02 1.86
C ALA A 33 -17.36 -5.89 1.79
N LEU A 34 -17.50 -7.22 1.87
CA LEU A 34 -16.38 -8.15 1.67
C LEU A 34 -15.80 -8.05 0.26
N SER A 35 -16.64 -7.96 -0.77
CA SER A 35 -16.19 -7.77 -2.15
C SER A 35 -15.44 -6.45 -2.33
N TYR A 36 -15.95 -5.36 -1.75
CA TYR A 36 -15.31 -4.05 -1.76
C TYR A 36 -13.95 -4.07 -1.04
N TYR A 37 -13.88 -4.69 0.14
CA TYR A 37 -12.62 -4.91 0.87
C TYR A 37 -11.59 -5.64 -0.01
N HIS A 38 -11.96 -6.75 -0.65
CA HIS A 38 -11.04 -7.48 -1.52
C HIS A 38 -10.56 -6.65 -2.73
N GLN A 39 -11.43 -5.82 -3.31
CA GLN A 39 -11.05 -4.88 -4.36
C GLN A 39 -10.03 -3.85 -3.85
N ALA A 40 -10.27 -3.23 -2.69
CA ALA A 40 -9.36 -2.27 -2.08
C ALA A 40 -7.99 -2.91 -1.75
N VAL A 41 -7.99 -4.13 -1.22
CA VAL A 41 -6.76 -4.91 -0.94
C VAL A 41 -5.96 -5.15 -2.23
N ALA A 42 -6.63 -5.53 -3.33
CA ALA A 42 -5.96 -5.76 -4.62
C ALA A 42 -5.33 -4.46 -5.15
N MET A 43 -6.10 -3.36 -5.16
CA MET A 43 -5.61 -2.05 -5.59
C MET A 43 -4.44 -1.56 -4.74
N ARG A 44 -4.49 -1.78 -3.42
CA ARG A 44 -3.41 -1.44 -2.50
C ARG A 44 -2.14 -2.22 -2.83
N ARG A 45 -2.25 -3.54 -3.05
CA ARG A 45 -1.10 -4.40 -3.41
C ARG A 45 -0.45 -3.96 -4.72
N GLU A 46 -1.25 -3.70 -5.75
CA GLU A 46 -0.72 -3.21 -7.03
C GLU A 46 0.02 -1.88 -6.88
N ALA A 47 -0.51 -0.95 -6.08
CA ALA A 47 0.16 0.33 -5.80
C ALA A 47 1.44 0.15 -4.98
N MET A 48 1.45 -0.76 -4.00
CA MET A 48 2.66 -1.11 -3.24
C MET A 48 3.74 -1.68 -4.15
N ASP A 49 3.42 -2.69 -4.98
CA ASP A 49 4.36 -3.30 -5.91
C ASP A 49 4.94 -2.27 -6.89
N ALA A 50 4.10 -1.38 -7.41
CA ALA A 50 4.53 -0.30 -8.30
C ALA A 50 5.44 0.71 -7.60
N TYR A 51 5.17 1.04 -6.33
CA TYR A 51 6.03 1.92 -5.54
C TYR A 51 7.37 1.26 -5.27
N GLU A 52 7.37 0.01 -4.80
CA GLU A 52 8.59 -0.70 -4.44
C GLU A 52 9.52 -0.92 -5.63
N ALA A 53 8.96 -1.15 -6.82
CA ALA A 53 9.74 -1.26 -8.05
C ALA A 53 10.42 0.06 -8.46
N LEU A 54 9.90 1.22 -8.04
CA LEU A 54 10.42 2.54 -8.41
C LEU A 54 11.31 3.16 -7.32
N CYS A 55 10.92 2.99 -6.06
CA CYS A 55 11.44 3.75 -4.93
C CYS A 55 12.19 2.87 -3.91
N GLY A 56 12.08 1.54 -4.01
CA GLY A 56 12.60 0.60 -3.02
C GLY A 56 11.56 0.14 -2.00
N PRO A 57 11.93 -0.78 -1.10
CA PRO A 57 11.00 -1.50 -0.23
C PRO A 57 10.23 -0.56 0.71
N LEU A 58 8.92 -0.77 0.84
CA LEU A 58 8.07 -0.04 1.79
C LEU A 58 8.15 -0.59 3.21
N MET A 59 8.50 -1.89 3.32
CA MET A 59 8.68 -2.60 4.58
C MET A 59 10.00 -3.36 4.59
N VAL A 60 10.58 -3.57 5.78
CA VAL A 60 11.88 -4.24 5.93
C VAL A 60 11.91 -5.66 5.36
N ASP A 61 10.77 -6.35 5.38
CA ASP A 61 10.59 -7.71 4.85
C ASP A 61 10.37 -7.73 3.32
N ALA A 62 10.25 -6.57 2.68
CA ALA A 62 10.15 -6.44 1.23
C ALA A 62 11.51 -6.26 0.52
N VAL A 63 12.63 -6.27 1.26
CA VAL A 63 13.98 -6.22 0.68
C VAL A 63 14.23 -7.48 -0.16
N LYS A 64 14.32 -7.30 -1.49
CA LYS A 64 14.59 -8.38 -2.46
C LYS A 64 16.05 -8.47 -2.90
N SER A 65 16.85 -7.42 -2.66
CA SER A 65 18.25 -7.39 -3.06
C SER A 65 19.07 -8.34 -2.17
N LEU A 66 19.94 -9.13 -2.81
CA LEU A 66 20.89 -10.01 -2.14
C LEU A 66 22.28 -9.39 -2.02
N ASP A 67 22.54 -8.33 -2.79
CA ASP A 67 23.86 -7.70 -2.93
C ASP A 67 23.98 -6.42 -2.09
N GLU A 68 22.86 -5.76 -1.77
CA GLU A 68 22.83 -4.50 -1.02
C GLU A 68 21.60 -4.40 -0.10
N TRP A 69 21.74 -3.67 1.01
CA TRP A 69 20.67 -3.46 1.98
C TRP A 69 19.79 -2.27 1.57
N THR A 70 18.86 -2.51 0.64
CA THR A 70 17.98 -1.46 0.06
C THR A 70 16.93 -0.91 1.01
N TRP A 71 16.84 -1.37 2.26
CA TRP A 71 15.96 -0.78 3.26
C TRP A 71 16.43 0.62 3.68
N LEU A 72 17.74 0.86 3.76
CA LEU A 72 18.30 2.18 4.05
C LEU A 72 18.35 3.03 2.77
N THR A 73 17.19 3.32 2.18
CA THR A 73 17.10 4.31 1.10
C THR A 73 17.31 5.72 1.63
N ASP A 74 17.70 6.66 0.77
CA ASP A 74 17.98 8.06 1.16
C ASP A 74 16.75 8.80 1.73
N ARG A 75 15.52 8.27 1.54
CA ARG A 75 14.27 8.89 2.00
C ARG A 75 13.18 7.87 2.28
N TRP A 76 12.52 8.00 3.42
CA TRP A 76 11.36 7.18 3.75
C TRP A 76 10.08 7.71 3.08
N PRO A 77 9.15 6.83 2.68
CA PRO A 77 7.86 7.22 2.07
C PRO A 77 7.01 8.16 2.96
N TRP A 78 7.21 8.13 4.29
CA TRP A 78 6.48 8.92 5.27
C TRP A 78 7.16 10.25 5.65
N GLU A 79 8.36 10.54 5.14
CA GLU A 79 9.08 11.78 5.46
C GLU A 79 8.55 13.02 4.71
N GLY A 80 7.68 12.84 3.71
CA GLY A 80 7.07 13.93 2.94
C GLY A 80 8.04 14.67 2.00
N GLU A 81 7.53 15.68 1.29
CA GLU A 81 8.38 16.63 0.55
C GLU A 81 8.82 17.74 1.53
N ALA A 82 10.12 18.08 1.51
CA ALA A 82 10.67 19.24 2.21
C ALA A 82 10.30 20.56 1.53
#